data_AF-A0A4Q5QNV1-F1
#
_entry.id   AF-A0A4Q5QNV1-F1
#
_cell.length_a   1.000
_cell.length_b   1.000
_cell.length_c   1.000
_cell.angle_alpha   90.00
_cell.angle_beta   90.00
_cell.angle_gamma   90.00
#
_symmetry.space_group_name_H-M   'P 1'
#
loop_
_entity.id
_entity.type
_entity.pdbx_description
1 polymer ?
#
loop_
_entity_poly.entity_id
_entity_poly.type
_entity_poly.pdbx_seq_one_letter_code
_entity_poly.pdbx_strand_id
1 'polypeptide(L)' 'MIYHVTSAAQWAAAVEQGFYEAPSLATEGFIHSSTIDQVQGVLQ' A
#
# COMPACT_ATOMS: atom_id res chain seq x y z
N MET A 1 -7.89 -7.42 10.44
CA MET A 1 -7.81 -6.53 9.26
C MET A 1 -6.42 -5.94 9.20
N ILE A 2 -5.83 -5.83 8.02
CA ILE A 2 -4.53 -5.19 7.78
C ILE A 2 -4.73 -4.08 6.74
N TYR A 3 -3.87 -3.08 6.78
CA TYR A 3 -3.97 -1.88 5.93
C TYR A 3 -2.65 -1.64 5.22
N HIS A 4 -2.73 -1.18 3.97
CA HIS A 4 -1.60 -0.64 3.26
C HIS A 4 -1.93 0.81 2.88
N VAL A 5 -1.00 1.74 3.14
CA VAL A 5 -1.16 3.15 2.80
C VAL A 5 -0.50 3.39 1.46
N THR A 6 -1.25 3.95 0.51
CA THR A 6 -0.76 4.29 -0.82
C THR A 6 -1.33 5.63 -1.27
N SER A 7 -0.79 6.20 -2.34
CA SER A 7 -1.29 7.45 -2.92
C SER A 7 -2.57 7.23 -3.72
N ALA A 8 -3.41 8.27 -3.82
CA ALA A 8 -4.64 8.21 -4.63
C ALA A 8 -4.37 7.89 -6.10
N ALA A 9 -3.26 8.39 -6.66
CA ALA A 9 -2.85 8.12 -8.04
C ALA A 9 -2.51 6.64 -8.25
N GLN A 10 -1.75 6.03 -7.34
CA GLN A 10 -1.43 4.60 -7.40
C GLN A 10 -2.68 3.74 -7.22
N TRP A 11 -3.59 4.15 -6.33
CA TRP A 11 -4.86 3.44 -6.16
C TRP A 11 -5.72 3.48 -7.41
N ALA A 12 -5.85 4.65 -8.06
CA ALA A 12 -6.60 4.77 -9.31
C ALA A 12 -6.02 3.86 -10.41
N ALA A 13 -4.70 3.86 -10.59
CA ALA A 13 -4.04 2.98 -11.56
C ALA A 13 -4.27 1.50 -11.26
N ALA A 14 -4.24 1.10 -9.99
CA ALA A 14 -4.49 -0.28 -9.60
C ALA A 14 -5.94 -0.72 -9.83
N VAL A 15 -6.90 0.17 -9.63
CA VAL A 15 -8.31 -0.09 -9.95
C VAL A 15 -8.48 -0.28 -11.47
N GLU A 16 -7.83 0.55 -12.29
CA GLU A 16 -7.85 0.40 -13.75
C GLU A 16 -7.16 -0.89 -14.22
N GLN A 17 -6.05 -1.27 -13.58
CA GLN A 17 -5.29 -2.48 -13.89
C GLN A 17 -5.95 -3.78 -13.38
N GLY A 18 -6.81 -3.67 -12.36
CA GLY A 18 -7.50 -4.80 -11.73
C GLY A 18 -6.70 -5.49 -10.61
N PHE A 19 -5.49 -5.02 -10.31
CA PHE A 19 -4.70 -5.44 -9.16
C PHE A 19 -3.80 -4.32 -8.68
N TYR A 20 -3.37 -4.38 -7.43
CA TYR A 20 -2.47 -3.41 -6.82
C TYR A 20 -1.06 -4.00 -6.64
N GLU A 21 -0.04 -3.26 -7.09
CA GLU A 21 1.37 -3.60 -6.90
C GLU A 21 2.11 -2.40 -6.30
N ALA A 22 2.66 -2.57 -5.10
CA ALA A 22 3.47 -1.54 -4.45
C ALA A 22 4.92 -1.58 -4.96
N PRO A 23 5.62 -0.43 -5.03
CA PRO A 23 7.04 -0.40 -5.39
C PRO A 23 7.94 -1.30 -4.51
N SER A 24 7.59 -1.44 -3.22
CA SER A 24 8.33 -2.31 -2.28
C SER A 24 8.30 -3.77 -2.68
N LEU A 25 7.27 -4.23 -3.42
CA LEU A 25 7.23 -5.61 -3.90
C LEU A 25 8.38 -5.88 -4.86
N ALA A 26 8.70 -4.92 -5.73
CA ALA A 26 9.80 -5.04 -6.69
C ALA A 26 11.17 -4.86 -6.04
N THR A 27 11.31 -3.96 -5.05
CA THR A 27 12.61 -3.64 -4.43
C THR A 27 12.97 -4.51 -3.22
N GLU A 28 11.98 -4.95 -2.45
CA GLU A 28 12.15 -5.67 -1.18
C GLU A 28 11.53 -7.08 -1.21
N GLY A 29 10.66 -7.37 -2.18
CA GLY A 29 9.97 -8.65 -2.30
C GLY A 29 8.68 -8.77 -1.48
N PHE A 30 8.20 -7.69 -0.85
CA PHE A 30 6.96 -7.70 -0.08
C PHE A 30 6.27 -6.32 -0.01
N ILE A 31 4.98 -6.30 0.38
CA ILE A 31 4.19 -5.08 0.58
C ILE A 31 4.07 -4.80 2.09
N HIS A 32 4.54 -3.62 2.51
CA HIS A 32 4.41 -3.18 3.90
C HIS A 32 2.94 -3.02 4.27
N SER A 33 2.50 -3.71 5.33
CA SER A 33 1.14 -3.61 5.84
C SER A 33 1.16 -3.30 7.34
N SER A 34 0.09 -2.67 7.82
CA SER A 34 -0.06 -2.18 9.18
C SER A 34 -1.33 -2.71 9.83
N THR A 35 -1.31 -2.89 11.14
CA THR A 35 -2.53 -2.94 11.95
C THR A 35 -3.14 -1.54 12.08
N ILE A 36 -4.38 -1.44 12.55
CA ILE A 36 -5.04 -0.12 12.70
C ILE A 36 -4.24 0.84 13.59
N ASP A 37 -3.66 0.34 14.69
CA ASP A 37 -2.87 1.14 15.64
C ASP A 37 -1.54 1.64 15.04
N GLN A 38 -1.05 0.96 14.00
CA GLN A 38 0.20 1.31 13.31
C GLN A 38 0.00 2.34 12.18
N VAL A 39 -1.22 2.47 11.63
CA VAL A 39 -1.50 3.37 10.48
C VAL A 39 -1.11 4.82 10.77
N GLN A 40 -1.37 5.30 11.98
CA GLN A 40 -1.03 6.67 12.38
C GLN A 40 0.47 6.97 12.31
N GLY A 41 1.34 5.98 12.51
CA GLY A 41 2.80 6.15 12.40
C GLY A 41 3.31 6.21 10.96
N VAL A 42 2.52 5.71 9.98
CA VAL A 42 2.89 5.70 8.56
C VAL A 42 2.48 7.01 7.85
N LEU A 43 1.52 7.75 8.41
CA LEU A 43 0.98 8.99 7.84
C LEU A 43 1.73 10.27 8.25
N GLN A 44 2.78 10.15 9.08
CA GLN A 44 3.60 11.26 9.57
C GLN A 44 4.73 11.58 8.60
#